data_AF-A0A1X7V383-F1
#
_entry.id   AF-A0A1X7V383-F1
#
_cell.length_a   1.000
_cell.length_b   1.000
_cell.length_c   1.000
_cell.angle_alpha   90.00
_cell.angle_beta   90.00
_cell.angle_gamma   90.00
#
_symmetry.space_group_name_H-M   'P 1'
#
loop_
_entity.id
_entity.type
_entity.pdbx_description
1 polymer ?
#
loop_
_entity_poly.entity_id
_entity_poly.type
_entity_poly.pdbx_seq_one_letter_code
_entity_poly.pdbx_strand_id
1 'polypeptide(L)'
;MILAGIEDDDTWKTGTDRALLAKECASYLIQTDSFDTFTQELQEVLQKVVYSVHDVDPSCKSFKDKLWASFHHARLTKLQDIWGSFCDATKVPDKYISEPLLLQYISTKFLEIMVQTEYPSAAITTTVSPPLTDDEENVLRYVAGFIIRSLIKKNSRNKDIVVCLNNLTTEDVDHDDYLSYTKAWIEK
;
A
#
# COMPACT_ATOMS: atom_id res chain seq x y z
N MET A 1 12.26 -13.27 -6.65
CA MET A 1 12.68 -12.17 -7.54
C MET A 1 11.76 -10.91 -7.48
N ILE A 2 11.01 -10.68 -6.39
CA ILE A 2 10.25 -9.43 -6.13
C ILE A 2 10.95 -8.59 -5.05
N LEU A 3 11.43 -9.23 -3.99
CA LEU A 3 12.25 -8.58 -2.96
C LEU A 3 13.63 -8.13 -3.46
N ALA A 4 14.17 -8.76 -4.51
CA ALA A 4 15.44 -8.37 -5.12
C ALA A 4 15.40 -6.99 -5.80
N GLY A 5 14.20 -6.48 -6.14
CA GLY A 5 14.02 -5.15 -6.74
C GLY A 5 13.64 -4.06 -5.73
N ILE A 6 13.57 -4.38 -4.43
CA ILE A 6 13.18 -3.42 -3.38
C ILE A 6 14.19 -2.29 -3.25
N GLU A 7 15.45 -2.52 -3.61
CA GLU A 7 16.52 -1.51 -3.55
C GLU A 7 16.41 -0.47 -4.67
N ASP A 8 15.84 -0.84 -5.82
CA ASP A 8 15.73 -0.02 -7.02
C ASP A 8 14.40 0.75 -7.12
N ASP A 9 13.40 0.37 -6.32
CA ASP A 9 12.08 1.01 -6.27
C ASP A 9 12.16 2.35 -5.54
N ASP A 10 11.68 3.42 -6.20
CA ASP A 10 11.71 4.80 -5.69
C ASP A 10 11.08 4.93 -4.30
N THR A 11 10.10 4.08 -3.99
CA THR A 11 9.42 3.99 -2.69
C THR A 11 10.40 3.78 -1.52
N TRP A 12 11.56 3.17 -1.78
CA TRP A 12 12.55 2.81 -0.75
C TRP A 12 13.88 3.54 -0.92
N LYS A 13 13.99 4.48 -1.86
CA LYS A 13 15.22 5.28 -2.06
C LYS A 13 15.40 6.37 -1.01
N THR A 14 14.32 6.78 -0.35
CA THR A 14 14.40 7.72 0.77
C THR A 14 15.19 7.07 1.90
N GLY A 15 16.30 7.66 2.34
CA GLY A 15 17.16 7.14 3.42
C GLY A 15 16.53 7.21 4.82
N THR A 16 15.23 6.97 4.93
CA THR A 16 14.51 6.94 6.19
C THR A 16 14.83 5.64 6.94
N ASP A 17 14.84 5.69 8.28
CA ASP A 17 15.07 4.52 9.13
C ASP A 17 14.12 3.36 8.79
N ARG A 18 12.89 3.70 8.37
CA ARG A 18 11.88 2.74 7.98
C ARG A 18 12.19 2.05 6.64
N ALA A 19 12.69 2.79 5.66
CA ALA A 19 13.10 2.22 4.39
C ALA A 19 14.35 1.33 4.56
N LEU A 20 15.29 1.72 5.42
CA LEU A 20 16.44 0.89 5.77
C LEU A 20 16.00 -0.41 6.45
N LEU A 21 15.09 -0.34 7.42
CA LEU A 21 14.54 -1.52 8.10
C LEU A 21 13.83 -2.48 7.13
N ALA A 22 13.06 -1.95 6.18
CA ALA A 22 12.38 -2.75 5.17
C ALA A 22 13.38 -3.46 4.22
N LYS A 23 14.46 -2.79 3.82
CA LYS A 23 15.55 -3.39 3.01
C LYS A 23 16.30 -4.47 3.78
N GLU A 24 16.66 -4.21 5.03
CA GLU A 24 17.29 -5.21 5.91
C GLU A 24 16.42 -6.45 6.06
N CYS A 25 15.12 -6.25 6.28
CA CYS A 25 14.15 -7.33 6.40
C CYS A 25 14.05 -8.12 5.08
N ALA A 26 13.88 -7.44 3.94
CA ALA A 26 13.82 -8.09 2.64
C ALA A 26 15.04 -8.97 2.35
N SER A 27 16.25 -8.45 2.60
CA SER A 27 17.51 -9.19 2.45
C SER A 27 17.60 -10.40 3.37
N TYR A 28 17.13 -10.27 4.60
CA TYR A 28 17.06 -11.40 5.54
C TYR A 28 16.11 -12.49 5.03
N LEU A 29 14.91 -12.12 4.58
CA LEU A 29 13.88 -13.07 4.15
C LEU A 29 14.27 -13.85 2.90
N ILE A 30 14.95 -13.23 1.93
CA ILE A 30 15.43 -13.91 0.71
C ILE A 30 16.41 -15.06 1.05
N GLN A 31 17.14 -14.95 2.17
CA GLN A 31 18.13 -15.95 2.58
C GLN A 31 17.50 -17.11 3.38
N THR A 32 16.19 -17.08 3.64
CA THR A 32 15.51 -18.13 4.41
C THR A 32 15.00 -19.25 3.51
N ASP A 33 15.25 -20.50 3.90
CA ASP A 33 14.82 -21.69 3.16
C ASP A 33 13.29 -21.84 3.07
N SER A 34 12.53 -21.12 3.90
CA SER A 34 11.06 -21.15 3.91
C SER A 34 10.42 -20.08 3.01
N PHE A 35 11.23 -19.24 2.34
CA PHE A 35 10.71 -18.16 1.52
C PHE A 35 9.89 -18.67 0.33
N ASP A 36 10.32 -19.77 -0.30
CA ASP A 36 9.60 -20.37 -1.43
C ASP A 36 8.20 -20.83 -1.01
N THR A 37 8.09 -21.54 0.12
CA THR A 37 6.79 -21.95 0.68
C THR A 37 5.88 -20.76 0.96
N PHE A 38 6.42 -19.70 1.57
CA PHE A 38 5.67 -18.46 1.81
C PHE A 38 5.16 -17.84 0.51
N THR A 39 6.01 -17.73 -0.52
CA THR A 39 5.60 -17.16 -1.80
C THR A 39 4.54 -18.00 -2.52
N GLN A 40 4.61 -19.32 -2.39
CA GLN A 40 3.60 -20.22 -2.93
C GLN A 40 2.23 -20.01 -2.24
N GLU A 41 2.19 -19.99 -0.91
CA GLU A 41 0.95 -19.74 -0.16
C GLU A 41 0.35 -18.36 -0.47
N LEU A 42 1.21 -17.34 -0.57
CA LEU A 42 0.82 -16.00 -0.98
C LEU A 42 0.19 -16.00 -2.38
N GLN A 43 0.85 -16.66 -3.34
CA GLN A 43 0.36 -16.76 -4.71
C GLN A 43 -1.00 -17.46 -4.76
N GLU A 44 -1.21 -18.55 -4.02
CA GLU A 44 -2.49 -19.26 -3.99
C GLU A 44 -3.65 -18.38 -3.48
N VAL A 45 -3.41 -17.56 -2.45
CA VAL A 45 -4.42 -16.63 -1.94
C VAL A 45 -4.71 -15.54 -2.98
N LEU A 46 -3.67 -14.95 -3.58
CA LEU A 46 -3.85 -13.89 -4.57
C LEU A 46 -4.47 -14.40 -5.86
N GLN A 47 -4.25 -15.66 -6.24
CA GLN A 47 -4.91 -16.28 -7.38
C GLN A 47 -6.43 -16.38 -7.17
N LYS A 48 -6.88 -16.69 -5.94
CA LYS A 48 -8.30 -16.66 -5.59
C LYS A 48 -8.88 -15.25 -5.67
N VAL A 49 -8.10 -14.24 -5.28
CA VAL A 49 -8.50 -12.82 -5.43
C VAL A 49 -8.69 -12.47 -6.90
N VAL A 50 -7.74 -12.81 -7.76
CA VAL A 50 -7.81 -12.53 -9.20
C VAL A 50 -8.94 -13.31 -9.87
N TYR A 51 -9.14 -14.57 -9.49
CA TYR A 51 -10.22 -15.41 -10.00
C TYR A 51 -11.62 -14.90 -9.58
N SER A 52 -11.73 -14.17 -8.46
CA SER A 52 -13.01 -13.61 -8.01
C SER A 52 -13.63 -12.59 -8.98
N VAL A 53 -12.84 -12.09 -9.94
CA VAL A 53 -13.28 -11.15 -10.97
C VAL A 53 -13.19 -11.70 -12.39
N HIS A 54 -12.96 -13.01 -12.57
CA HIS A 54 -12.75 -13.59 -13.91
C HIS A 54 -13.93 -13.43 -14.88
N ASP A 55 -15.16 -13.38 -14.35
CA ASP A 55 -16.39 -13.17 -15.13
C ASP A 55 -16.74 -11.69 -15.33
N VAL A 56 -15.90 -10.77 -14.84
CA VAL A 56 -16.16 -9.33 -14.92
C VAL A 56 -15.27 -8.73 -15.99
N ASP A 57 -15.87 -7.99 -16.92
CA ASP A 57 -15.13 -7.24 -17.93
C ASP A 57 -14.11 -6.28 -17.26
N PRO A 58 -12.79 -6.40 -17.55
CA PRO A 58 -11.75 -5.54 -16.98
C PRO A 58 -11.94 -4.04 -17.23
N SER A 59 -12.67 -3.67 -18.30
CA SER A 59 -13.01 -2.28 -18.61
C SER A 59 -14.10 -1.69 -17.70
N CYS A 60 -14.83 -2.56 -16.98
CA CYS A 60 -15.91 -2.14 -16.10
C CYS A 60 -15.34 -1.55 -14.80
N LYS A 61 -15.90 -0.43 -14.32
CA LYS A 61 -15.57 0.14 -13.00
C LYS A 61 -15.71 -0.90 -11.88
N SER A 62 -16.72 -1.77 -11.97
CA SER A 62 -16.97 -2.81 -10.97
C SER A 62 -15.87 -3.88 -10.89
N PHE A 63 -15.05 -4.05 -11.94
CA PHE A 63 -13.90 -4.95 -11.92
C PHE A 63 -12.88 -4.50 -10.86
N LYS A 64 -12.45 -3.23 -10.95
CA LYS A 64 -11.47 -2.66 -10.03
C LYS A 64 -11.98 -2.67 -8.61
N ASP A 65 -13.23 -2.25 -8.40
CA ASP A 65 -13.84 -2.21 -7.06
C ASP A 65 -13.92 -3.60 -6.43
N LYS A 66 -14.35 -4.63 -7.19
CA LYS A 66 -14.41 -6.01 -6.70
C LYS A 66 -13.02 -6.59 -6.45
N LEU A 67 -12.08 -6.37 -7.35
CA LEU A 67 -10.71 -6.86 -7.21
C LEU A 67 -10.05 -6.30 -5.94
N TRP A 68 -10.14 -4.98 -5.74
CA TRP A 68 -9.60 -4.33 -4.54
C TRP A 68 -10.34 -4.75 -3.27
N ALA A 69 -11.66 -4.90 -3.31
CA ALA A 69 -12.42 -5.40 -2.16
C ALA A 69 -11.98 -6.83 -1.77
N SER A 70 -11.86 -7.73 -2.73
CA SER A 70 -11.36 -9.10 -2.51
C SER A 70 -9.93 -9.11 -1.97
N PHE A 71 -9.04 -8.28 -2.54
CA PHE A 71 -7.66 -8.16 -2.06
C PHE A 71 -7.59 -7.65 -0.62
N HIS A 72 -8.31 -6.58 -0.29
CA HIS A 72 -8.33 -6.03 1.06
C HIS A 72 -8.94 -7.00 2.06
N HIS A 73 -9.96 -7.77 1.67
CA HIS A 73 -10.49 -8.84 2.50
C HIS A 73 -9.44 -9.92 2.79
N ALA A 74 -8.73 -10.40 1.75
CA ALA A 74 -7.65 -11.36 1.91
C ALA A 74 -6.51 -10.81 2.79
N ARG A 75 -6.18 -9.52 2.65
CA ARG A 75 -5.16 -8.85 3.46
C ARG A 75 -5.50 -8.84 4.94
N LEU A 76 -6.77 -8.65 5.30
CA LEU A 76 -7.24 -8.62 6.68
C LEU A 76 -7.44 -10.00 7.30
N THR A 77 -7.49 -11.07 6.49
CA THR A 77 -7.91 -12.39 6.97
C THR A 77 -6.88 -13.49 6.75
N LYS A 78 -6.24 -13.56 5.58
CA LYS A 78 -5.37 -14.68 5.19
C LYS A 78 -3.91 -14.29 5.07
N LEU A 79 -3.62 -13.10 4.54
CA LEU A 79 -2.23 -12.68 4.32
C LEU A 79 -1.51 -12.43 5.64
N GLN A 80 -2.21 -11.99 6.68
CA GLN A 80 -1.64 -11.86 8.02
C GLN A 80 -1.29 -13.21 8.64
N ASP A 81 -2.15 -14.22 8.48
CA ASP A 81 -1.90 -15.57 8.99
C ASP A 81 -0.68 -16.22 8.31
N ILE A 82 -0.58 -16.08 6.98
CA ILE A 82 0.55 -16.58 6.19
C ILE A 82 1.85 -15.87 6.62
N TRP A 83 1.79 -14.55 6.79
CA TRP A 83 2.94 -13.78 7.24
C TRP A 83 3.39 -14.18 8.65
N GLY A 84 2.46 -14.30 9.60
CA GLY A 84 2.76 -14.75 10.95
C GLY A 84 3.40 -16.14 10.98
N SER A 85 2.81 -17.09 10.23
CA SER A 85 3.33 -18.45 10.12
C SER A 85 4.75 -18.49 9.54
N PHE A 86 5.01 -17.66 8.51
CA PHE A 86 6.33 -17.52 7.93
C PHE A 86 7.34 -16.90 8.90
N CYS A 87 6.95 -15.85 9.62
CA CYS A 87 7.78 -15.22 10.63
C CYS A 87 8.15 -16.20 11.76
N ASP A 88 7.18 -16.98 12.23
CA ASP A 88 7.38 -18.00 13.27
C ASP A 88 8.31 -19.12 12.79
N ALA A 89 8.12 -19.62 11.57
CA ALA A 89 8.92 -20.71 11.00
C ALA A 89 10.39 -20.31 10.79
N THR A 90 10.64 -19.07 10.36
CA THR A 90 11.98 -18.57 10.06
C THR A 90 12.65 -17.88 11.25
N LYS A 91 11.94 -17.75 12.38
CA LYS A 91 12.40 -17.03 13.58
C LYS A 91 12.88 -15.62 13.25
N VAL A 92 12.09 -14.91 12.44
CA VAL A 92 12.40 -13.54 12.05
C VAL A 92 12.59 -12.70 13.31
N PRO A 93 13.65 -11.88 13.40
CA PRO A 93 13.82 -10.94 14.50
C PRO A 93 12.57 -10.08 14.74
N ASP A 94 12.16 -9.89 16.00
CA ASP A 94 10.97 -9.13 16.39
C ASP A 94 10.90 -7.71 15.78
N LYS A 95 12.07 -7.09 15.54
CA LYS A 95 12.19 -5.78 14.89
C LYS A 95 11.59 -5.74 13.47
N TYR A 96 11.45 -6.89 12.81
CA TYR A 96 10.92 -7.00 11.46
C TYR A 96 9.46 -7.50 11.43
N ILE A 97 9.06 -8.31 12.42
CA ILE A 97 7.66 -8.79 12.57
C ILE A 97 6.70 -7.61 12.68
N SER A 98 7.16 -6.52 13.29
CA SER A 98 6.41 -5.28 13.46
C SER A 98 6.37 -4.35 12.25
N GLU A 99 6.92 -4.73 11.08
CA GLU A 99 6.89 -3.89 9.87
C GLU A 99 5.77 -4.29 8.90
N PRO A 100 4.56 -3.70 9.01
CA PRO A 100 3.42 -4.04 8.16
C PRO A 100 3.60 -3.59 6.69
N LEU A 101 4.53 -2.67 6.41
CA LEU A 101 4.73 -2.17 5.05
C LEU A 101 5.34 -3.22 4.14
N LEU A 102 6.17 -4.13 4.66
CA LEU A 102 6.82 -5.11 3.82
C LEU A 102 5.82 -6.14 3.29
N LEU A 103 4.95 -6.67 4.15
CA LEU A 103 3.85 -7.55 3.72
C LEU A 103 2.93 -6.82 2.73
N GLN A 104 2.61 -5.55 3.00
CA GLN A 104 1.83 -4.73 2.08
C GLN A 104 2.51 -4.63 0.71
N TYR A 105 3.81 -4.34 0.69
CA TYR A 105 4.59 -4.19 -0.54
C TYR A 105 4.62 -5.49 -1.34
N ILE A 106 5.02 -6.60 -0.71
CA ILE A 106 5.13 -7.91 -1.37
C ILE A 106 3.77 -8.32 -1.94
N SER A 107 2.70 -8.27 -1.13
CA SER A 107 1.36 -8.68 -1.56
C SER A 107 0.81 -7.81 -2.69
N THR A 108 1.07 -6.49 -2.66
CA THR A 108 0.66 -5.57 -3.72
C THR A 108 1.41 -5.84 -5.02
N LYS A 109 2.74 -6.04 -4.96
CA LYS A 109 3.55 -6.37 -6.15
C LYS A 109 3.16 -7.70 -6.78
N PHE A 110 2.90 -8.73 -5.97
CA PHE A 110 2.39 -10.00 -6.48
C PHE A 110 1.04 -9.81 -7.18
N LEU A 111 0.11 -9.07 -6.57
CA LEU A 111 -1.19 -8.79 -7.18
C LEU A 111 -1.02 -8.06 -8.52
N GLU A 112 -0.19 -7.02 -8.58
CA GLU A 112 0.11 -6.27 -9.81
C GLU A 112 0.61 -7.18 -10.93
N ILE A 113 1.59 -8.05 -10.63
CA ILE A 113 2.14 -9.01 -11.60
C ILE A 113 1.06 -9.98 -12.08
N MET A 114 0.25 -10.52 -11.17
CA MET A 114 -0.80 -11.48 -11.52
C MET A 114 -1.89 -10.83 -12.38
N VAL A 115 -2.32 -9.62 -12.03
CA VAL A 115 -3.30 -8.86 -12.82
C VAL A 115 -2.76 -8.55 -14.21
N GLN A 116 -1.50 -8.14 -14.33
CA GLN A 116 -0.87 -7.91 -15.64
C GLN A 116 -0.75 -9.19 -16.48
N THR A 117 -0.54 -10.33 -15.84
CA THR A 117 -0.42 -11.63 -16.51
C THR A 117 -1.77 -12.15 -17.00
N GLU A 118 -2.81 -12.06 -16.17
CA GLU A 118 -4.16 -12.56 -16.50
C GLU A 118 -4.94 -11.58 -17.39
N TYR A 119 -4.69 -10.27 -17.23
CA TYR A 119 -5.34 -9.20 -17.99
C TYR A 119 -4.28 -8.33 -18.67
N PRO A 120 -3.55 -8.88 -19.66
CA PRO A 120 -2.54 -8.13 -20.38
C PRO A 120 -3.20 -6.94 -21.08
N SER A 121 -2.91 -5.74 -20.60
CA SER A 121 -3.35 -4.53 -21.27
C SER A 121 -2.61 -4.46 -22.61
N ALA A 122 -3.36 -4.37 -23.72
CA ALA A 122 -2.78 -3.93 -24.98
C ALA A 122 -2.03 -2.63 -24.70
N ALA A 123 -0.75 -2.54 -25.15
CA ALA A 123 0.19 -1.47 -24.84
C ALA A 123 -0.54 -0.16 -24.54
N ILE A 124 -0.56 0.21 -23.26
CA ILE A 124 -1.19 1.44 -22.80
C ILE A 124 -0.45 2.54 -23.55
N THR A 125 -1.08 3.09 -24.59
CA THR A 125 -0.77 4.45 -24.99
C THR A 125 -1.06 5.21 -23.72
N THR A 126 0.00 5.68 -23.04
CA THR A 126 -0.13 6.44 -21.80
C THR A 126 -1.04 7.61 -22.17
N THR A 127 -2.34 7.46 -21.91
CA THR A 127 -3.27 8.55 -21.94
C THR A 127 -2.84 9.35 -20.73
N VAL A 128 -1.92 10.28 -20.99
CA VAL A 128 -1.55 11.33 -20.06
C VAL A 128 -2.89 11.88 -19.61
N SER A 129 -3.29 11.54 -18.38
CA SER A 129 -4.51 12.11 -17.84
C SER A 129 -4.32 13.61 -17.93
N PRO A 130 -5.32 14.35 -18.44
CA PRO A 130 -5.22 15.79 -18.45
C PRO A 130 -4.86 16.25 -17.03
N PRO A 131 -4.00 17.28 -16.90
CA PRO A 131 -3.69 17.84 -15.60
C PRO A 131 -5.01 18.18 -14.90
N LEU A 132 -5.05 17.93 -13.58
CA LEU A 132 -6.21 18.22 -12.76
C LEU A 132 -6.59 19.69 -12.96
N THR A 133 -7.88 19.94 -13.10
CA THR A 133 -8.40 21.30 -13.03
C THR A 133 -8.22 21.85 -11.61
N ASP A 134 -8.18 23.18 -11.47
CA ASP A 134 -8.08 23.84 -10.16
C ASP A 134 -9.19 23.35 -9.20
N ASP A 135 -10.40 23.08 -9.71
CA ASP A 135 -11.51 22.56 -8.93
C ASP A 135 -11.25 21.12 -8.45
N GLU A 136 -10.74 20.23 -9.31
CA GLU A 136 -10.39 18.86 -8.95
C GLU A 136 -9.24 18.83 -7.94
N GLU A 137 -8.24 19.70 -8.13
CA GLU A 137 -7.13 19.84 -7.20
C GLU A 137 -7.60 20.36 -5.83
N ASN A 138 -8.48 21.35 -5.80
CA ASN A 138 -9.08 21.87 -4.57
C ASN A 138 -9.93 20.81 -3.85
N VAL A 139 -10.72 20.03 -4.59
CA VAL A 139 -11.49 18.91 -4.02
C VAL A 139 -10.56 17.85 -3.44
N LEU A 140 -9.48 17.49 -4.14
CA LEU A 140 -8.50 16.53 -3.64
C LEU A 140 -7.79 17.04 -2.38
N ARG A 141 -7.35 18.30 -2.36
CA ARG A 141 -6.76 18.97 -1.19
C ARG A 141 -7.71 18.92 0.01
N TYR A 142 -9.00 19.23 -0.22
CA TYR A 142 -10.02 19.18 0.81
C TYR A 142 -10.26 17.76 1.33
N VAL A 143 -10.42 16.77 0.44
CA VAL A 143 -10.66 15.37 0.83
C VAL A 143 -9.48 14.82 1.62
N ALA A 144 -8.25 15.07 1.17
CA ALA A 144 -7.03 14.64 1.84
C ALA A 144 -6.95 15.23 3.27
N GLY A 145 -7.11 16.55 3.41
CA GLY A 145 -7.08 17.19 4.73
C GLY A 145 -8.28 16.81 5.62
N PHE A 146 -9.47 16.59 5.04
CA PHE A 146 -10.66 16.17 5.80
C PHE A 146 -10.49 14.77 6.40
N ILE A 147 -9.98 13.82 5.62
CA ILE A 147 -9.72 12.45 6.09
C ILE A 147 -8.71 12.48 7.23
N ILE A 148 -7.59 13.20 7.06
CA ILE A 148 -6.54 13.26 8.07
C ILE A 148 -7.03 13.97 9.34
N ARG A 149 -7.73 15.11 9.21
CA ARG A 149 -8.37 15.80 10.35
C ARG A 149 -9.36 14.89 11.09
N SER A 150 -10.17 14.13 10.36
CA SER A 150 -11.13 13.20 10.94
C SER A 150 -10.44 12.07 11.70
N LEU A 151 -9.36 11.52 11.15
CA LEU A 151 -8.55 10.50 11.78
C LEU A 151 -7.83 11.01 13.02
N ILE A 152 -7.27 12.23 12.99
CA ILE A 152 -6.68 12.89 14.17
C ILE A 152 -7.73 13.06 15.27
N LYS A 153 -8.92 13.54 14.92
CA LYS A 153 -10.01 13.71 15.89
C LYS A 153 -10.40 12.38 16.54
N LYS A 154 -10.56 11.32 15.74
CA LYS A 154 -10.91 9.96 16.21
C LYS A 154 -9.81 9.33 17.06
N ASN A 155 -8.54 9.60 16.76
CA ASN A 155 -7.37 9.02 17.43
C ASN A 155 -6.66 10.01 18.36
N SER A 156 -7.32 11.07 18.80
CA SER A 156 -6.76 12.17 19.62
C SER A 156 -6.03 11.73 20.90
N ARG A 157 -6.29 10.52 21.40
CA ARG A 157 -5.64 9.93 22.57
C ARG A 157 -4.38 9.13 22.26
N ASN A 158 -4.17 8.72 21.02
CA ASN A 158 -3.00 7.97 20.57
C ASN A 158 -2.00 8.95 19.93
N LYS A 159 -1.03 9.39 20.72
CA LYS A 159 -0.05 10.40 20.31
C LYS A 159 0.79 9.96 19.11
N ASP A 160 1.15 8.68 19.05
CA ASP A 160 2.00 8.15 17.97
C ASP A 160 1.26 8.19 16.62
N ILE A 161 -0.02 7.79 16.61
CA ILE A 161 -0.86 7.89 15.41
C ILE A 161 -1.04 9.35 14.98
N VAL A 162 -1.25 10.27 15.94
CA VAL A 162 -1.41 11.70 15.63
C VAL A 162 -0.13 12.28 15.03
N VAL A 163 1.04 11.92 15.54
CA VAL A 163 2.34 12.35 14.97
C VAL A 163 2.50 11.82 13.54
N CYS A 164 2.23 10.53 13.29
CA CYS A 164 2.28 9.98 11.94
C CYS A 164 1.31 10.69 10.98
N LEU A 165 0.08 10.98 11.43
CA LEU A 165 -0.92 11.65 10.60
C LEU A 165 -0.56 13.10 10.27
N ASN A 166 0.06 13.83 11.20
CA ASN A 166 0.53 15.19 10.95
C ASN A 166 1.73 15.22 9.98
N ASN A 167 2.63 14.24 10.06
CA ASN A 167 3.77 14.16 9.14
C ASN A 167 3.34 13.96 7.69
N LEU A 168 2.19 13.31 7.46
CA LEU A 168 1.60 13.11 6.12
C LEU A 168 1.01 14.38 5.50
N THR A 169 0.90 15.48 6.25
CA THR A 169 0.30 16.75 5.78
C THR A 169 1.29 17.91 5.67
N THR A 170 2.54 17.71 6.09
CA THR A 170 3.56 18.78 6.23
C THR A 170 4.64 18.79 5.14
N GLU A 171 4.50 18.03 4.07
CA GLU A 171 5.47 18.06 2.96
C GLU A 171 5.13 19.18 1.96
N ASP A 172 5.49 20.42 2.30
CA ASP A 172 6.22 21.37 1.42
C ASP A 172 6.34 22.77 2.06
N VAL A 173 7.49 23.40 1.84
CA VAL A 173 7.97 24.60 2.57
C VAL A 173 7.30 25.91 2.14
N ASP A 174 6.37 25.91 1.17
CA ASP A 174 5.82 27.15 0.58
C ASP A 174 4.28 27.17 0.39
N HIS A 175 3.53 26.17 0.88
CA HIS A 175 2.07 26.16 0.79
C HIS A 175 1.41 25.90 2.15
N ASP A 176 0.30 26.60 2.42
CA ASP A 176 -0.55 26.38 3.60
C ASP A 176 -0.85 24.88 3.74
N ASP A 177 -0.49 24.29 4.89
CA ASP A 177 -0.64 22.85 5.12
C ASP A 177 -2.09 22.38 4.84
N TYR A 178 -2.26 21.15 4.34
CA TYR A 178 -3.56 20.59 3.98
C TYR A 178 -4.63 20.69 5.08
N LEU A 179 -4.25 20.55 6.35
CA LEU A 179 -5.11 20.74 7.52
C LEU A 179 -5.50 22.20 7.70
N SER A 180 -4.56 23.13 7.53
CA SER A 180 -4.81 24.57 7.57
C SER A 180 -5.78 25.01 6.46
N TYR A 181 -5.56 24.54 5.22
CA TYR A 181 -6.47 24.76 4.09
C TYR A 181 -7.87 24.21 4.39
N THR A 182 -7.96 22.96 4.85
CA THR A 182 -9.25 22.32 5.18
C THR A 182 -9.96 23.01 6.33
N LYS A 183 -9.22 23.46 7.34
CA LYS A 183 -9.78 24.20 8.48
C LYS A 183 -10.41 25.52 8.02
N ALA A 184 -9.72 26.28 7.17
CA ALA A 184 -10.25 27.52 6.60
C ALA A 184 -11.51 27.31 5.74
N TRP A 185 -11.69 26.13 5.16
CA TRP A 185 -12.87 25.78 4.36
C TRP A 185 -14.08 25.34 5.21
N ILE A 186 -13.83 24.59 6.28
CA ILE A 186 -14.89 24.05 7.17
C ILE A 186 -15.38 25.09 8.18
N GLU A 187 -14.51 26.01 8.62
CA GLU A 187 -14.81 26.98 9.67
C GLU A 187 -15.29 28.35 9.14
N LYS A 188 -15.65 28.43 7.85
CA LYS A 188 -16.42 29.54 7.27
C LYS A 188 -17.90 29.44 7.62
#